data_AF-A0A3C0G1D7-F1
#
_entry.id   AF-A0A3C0G1D7-F1
#
_cell.length_a   1.000
_cell.length_b   1.000
_cell.length_c   1.000
_cell.angle_alpha   90.00
_cell.angle_beta   90.00
_cell.angle_gamma   90.00
#
_symmetry.space_group_name_H-M   'P 1'
#
loop_
_entity.id
_entity.type
_entity.pdbx_description
1 polymer ?
#
loop_
_entity_poly.entity_id
_entity_poly.type
_entity_poly.pdbx_seq_one_letter_code
_entity_poly.pdbx_strand_id
1 'polypeptide(L)' 'DQLLPIKTADIAYFYIDTGVVKAVTVQERSYVLDIKLEEVEDALDPTLFYRANRQFIVRREAIVTIKLHFNSKLLVEV' A
#
# COMPACT_ATOMS: atom_id res chain seq x y z
N ASP A 1 8.08 -21.35 -6.75
CA ASP A 1 7.79 -19.92 -6.69
C ASP A 1 6.94 -19.44 -7.84
N GLN A 2 5.77 -18.89 -7.54
CA GLN A 2 4.88 -18.29 -8.52
C GLN A 2 4.80 -16.79 -8.22
N LEU A 3 5.58 -16.00 -8.95
CA LEU A 3 5.49 -14.55 -8.90
C LEU A 3 4.22 -14.15 -9.65
N LEU A 4 3.24 -13.58 -8.94
CA LEU A 4 2.04 -13.02 -9.56
C LEU A 4 2.35 -11.59 -10.00
N PRO A 5 2.44 -11.30 -11.32
CA PRO A 5 2.61 -9.94 -11.79
C PRO A 5 1.31 -9.18 -11.55
N ILE A 6 1.29 -8.36 -10.49
CA ILE A 6 0.19 -7.45 -10.23
C ILE A 6 0.53 -6.13 -10.90
N LYS A 7 -0.39 -5.65 -11.74
CA LYS A 7 -0.24 -4.35 -12.35
C LYS A 7 -0.31 -3.30 -11.24
N THR A 8 0.61 -2.36 -11.28
CA THR A 8 0.54 -1.15 -10.46
C THR A 8 -0.80 -0.41 -10.68
N ALA A 9 -1.42 -0.59 -11.86
CA ALA A 9 -2.78 -0.20 -12.21
C ALA A 9 -3.85 -0.64 -11.18
N ASP A 10 -3.75 -1.87 -10.70
CA ASP A 10 -4.69 -2.47 -9.76
C ASP A 10 -4.36 -2.10 -8.30
N ILE A 11 -3.23 -1.44 -8.04
CA ILE A 11 -2.82 -1.09 -6.68
C ILE A 11 -3.46 0.24 -6.26
N ALA A 12 -4.23 0.19 -5.17
CA ALA A 12 -4.86 1.36 -4.57
C ALA A 12 -3.88 2.16 -3.70
N TYR A 13 -3.15 1.48 -2.81
CA TYR A 13 -2.17 2.11 -1.93
C TYR A 13 -1.14 1.10 -1.40
N PHE A 14 0.00 1.61 -0.94
CA PHE A 14 1.04 0.89 -0.23
C PHE A 14 1.18 1.49 1.16
N TYR A 15 1.45 0.64 2.14
CA TYR A 15 1.70 1.06 3.50
C TYR A 15 2.75 0.20 4.19
N ILE A 16 3.42 0.73 5.21
CA ILE A 16 4.34 -0.04 6.05
C ILE A 16 3.57 -0.54 7.27
N ASP A 17 3.57 -1.86 7.46
CA ASP A 17 2.98 -2.55 8.60
C ASP A 17 4.09 -3.32 9.33
N THR A 18 4.39 -2.92 10.57
CA THR A 18 5.39 -3.58 11.42
C THR A 18 6.77 -3.75 10.75
N GLY A 19 7.18 -2.76 9.94
CA GLY A 19 8.46 -2.78 9.20
C GLY A 19 8.43 -3.47 7.84
N VAL A 20 7.29 -4.04 7.43
CA VAL A 20 7.11 -4.69 6.14
C VAL A 20 6.20 -3.86 5.24
N VAL A 21 6.54 -3.73 3.96
CA VAL A 21 5.68 -3.02 3.01
C VAL A 21 4.54 -3.94 2.58
N LYS A 22 3.32 -3.39 2.58
CA LYS A 22 2.11 -4.04 2.09
C LYS A 22 1.49 -3.21 1.00
N ALA A 23 1.21 -3.82 -0.14
CA ALA A 23 0.41 -3.26 -1.22
C ALA A 23 -1.04 -3.71 -1.07
N VAL A 24 -1.98 -2.77 -1.17
CA VAL A 24 -3.42 -3.04 -1.20
C VAL A 24 -3.96 -2.67 -2.56
N THR A 25 -4.63 -3.63 -3.18
CA THR A 25 -5.29 -3.44 -4.47
C THR A 25 -6.66 -2.81 -4.32
N VAL A 26 -7.19 -2.26 -5.42
CA VAL A 26 -8.57 -1.78 -5.51
C VAL A 26 -9.61 -2.89 -5.23
N GLN A 27 -9.20 -4.16 -5.33
CA GLN A 27 -10.01 -5.33 -5.00
C GLN A 27 -9.91 -5.75 -3.51
N GLU A 28 -9.43 -4.87 -2.62
CA GLU A 28 -9.21 -5.15 -1.18
C GLU A 28 -8.25 -6.31 -0.90
N ARG A 29 -7.44 -6.73 -1.87
CA ARG A 29 -6.38 -7.74 -1.65
C ARG A 29 -5.10 -7.08 -1.20
N SER A 30 -4.53 -7.59 -0.12
CA SER A 30 -3.23 -7.17 0.41
C SER A 30 -2.11 -8.13 0.00
N TYR A 31 -0.97 -7.56 -0.36
CA TYR A 31 0.23 -8.27 -0.79
C TYR A 31 1.42 -7.76 0.00
N VAL A 32 2.23 -8.68 0.51
CA VAL A 32 3.44 -8.34 1.25
C VAL A 32 4.59 -8.19 0.27
N LEU A 33 5.32 -7.09 0.38
CA LEU A 33 6.47 -6.73 -0.43
C LEU A 33 7.72 -6.76 0.45
N ASP A 34 8.71 -7.57 0.05
CA ASP A 34 10.03 -7.65 0.70
C ASP A 34 10.99 -6.59 0.16
N ILE A 35 10.47 -5.39 -0.08
CA ILE A 35 11.23 -4.22 -0.55
C ILE A 35 10.83 -3.00 0.27
N LYS A 36 11.70 -1.99 0.29
CA LYS A 36 11.42 -0.75 1.03
C LYS A 36 10.38 0.08 0.30
N LEU A 37 9.60 0.85 1.07
CA LEU A 37 8.58 1.74 0.51
C LEU A 37 9.20 2.78 -0.43
N GLU A 38 10.44 3.19 -0.16
CA GLU A 38 11.21 4.11 -1.00
C GLU A 38 11.59 3.51 -2.35
N GLU A 39 11.99 2.23 -2.40
CA GLU A 39 12.24 1.50 -3.65
C GLU A 39 10.95 1.33 -4.46
N VAL A 40 9.83 1.10 -3.76
CA VAL A 40 8.50 1.07 -4.38
C VAL A 40 8.19 2.45 -4.96
N GLU A 41 8.43 3.53 -4.23
CA GLU A 41 8.21 4.90 -4.72
C GLU A 41 9.03 5.20 -5.98
N ASP A 42 10.31 4.82 -6.00
CA ASP A 42 11.22 5.05 -7.13
C ASP A 42 10.81 4.25 -8.38
N ALA A 43 10.32 3.03 -8.18
CA ALA A 43 9.79 2.18 -9.25
C ALA A 43 8.39 2.58 -9.72
N LEU A 44 7.69 3.46 -9.00
CA LEU A 44 6.34 3.91 -9.31
C LEU A 44 6.34 5.27 -9.98
N ASP A 45 5.31 5.51 -10.79
CA ASP A 45 5.17 6.79 -11.45
C ASP A 45 4.64 7.86 -10.46
N PRO A 46 5.39 8.94 -10.16
CA PRO A 46 4.99 9.97 -9.20
C PRO A 46 3.79 10.81 -9.68
N THR A 47 3.42 10.71 -10.95
CA THR A 47 2.19 11.34 -11.46
C THR A 47 0.96 10.51 -11.10
N LEU A 48 1.12 9.20 -10.96
CA LEU A 48 0.06 8.25 -10.60
C LEU A 48 0.01 7.98 -9.11
N PHE A 49 1.16 7.96 -8.43
CA PHE A 49 1.29 7.67 -7.01
C PHE A 49 1.73 8.92 -6.25
N TYR A 50 1.12 9.12 -5.08
CA TYR A 50 1.38 10.22 -4.19
C TYR A 50 1.76 9.69 -2.82
N ARG A 51 2.92 10.10 -2.31
CA ARG A 51 3.34 9.75 -0.95
C ARG A 51 2.55 10.59 0.05
N ALA A 52 1.56 9.99 0.70
CA ALA A 52 0.75 10.65 1.71
C ALA A 52 1.54 10.94 2.99
N ASN A 53 2.43 10.03 3.40
CA ASN A 53 3.34 10.22 4.52
C ASN A 53 4.56 9.27 4.42
N ARG A 54 5.44 9.25 5.44
CA ARG A 54 6.65 8.40 5.42
C ARG A 54 6.37 6.90 5.29
N GLN A 55 5.16 6.46 5.65
CA GLN A 55 4.75 5.06 5.71
C GLN A 55 3.65 4.70 4.71
N PHE A 56 3.15 5.64 3.90
CA PHE A 56 1.99 5.45 3.01
C PHE A 56 2.22 6.11 1.65
N ILE A 57 1.98 5.33 0.60
CA ILE A 57 1.93 5.79 -0.81
C ILE A 57 0.54 5.45 -1.33
N VAL A 58 -0.19 6.42 -1.85
CA VAL A 58 -1.54 6.22 -2.37
C VAL A 58 -1.57 6.52 -3.86
N ARG A 59 -2.29 5.72 -4.64
CA ARG A 59 -2.53 6.03 -6.05
C ARG A 59 -3.53 7.17 -6.15
N ARG A 60 -3.22 8.23 -6.91
CA ARG A 60 -4.10 9.38 -7.15
C ARG A 60 -5.48 8.99 -7.69
N GLU A 61 -5.51 8.06 -8.61
CA GLU A 61 -6.74 7.52 -9.21
C GLU A 61 -7.57 6.71 -8.19
N ALA A 62 -6.94 6.14 -7.16
CA ALA A 62 -7.63 5.45 -6.07
C ALA A 62 -8.10 6.39 -4.95
N ILE A 63 -7.75 7.70 -5.01
CA ILE A 63 -8.23 8.74 -4.08
C ILE A 63 -9.69 9.13 -4.42
N VAL A 64 -10.59 8.16 -4.56
CA VAL A 64 -12.03 8.42 -4.66
C VAL A 64 -12.62 8.58 -3.26
N THR A 65 -12.04 7.94 -2.24
CA THR A 65 -12.40 8.15 -0.84
C THR A 65 -11.24 7.74 0.06
N ILE A 66 -10.58 8.71 0.71
CA ILE A 66 -9.63 8.43 1.78
C ILE A 66 -10.43 7.97 3.01
N LYS A 67 -10.68 6.67 3.12
CA LYS A 67 -11.03 6.08 4.41
C LYS A 67 -9.74 5.81 5.15
N LEU A 68 -9.33 6.73 6.03
CA LEU A 68 -8.35 6.43 7.07
C LEU A 68 -8.95 5.36 7.98
N HIS A 69 -8.77 4.09 7.61
CA HIS A 69 -8.94 2.99 8.53
C HIS A 69 -7.71 2.96 9.46
N PHE A 70 -7.59 3.98 10.32
CA PHE A 70 -6.93 3.85 11.61
C PHE A 70 -7.76 2.86 12.42
N ASN A 71 -7.71 1.58 12.06
CA ASN A 71 -8.24 0.54 12.92
C ASN A 71 -7.19 0.34 14.01
N SER A 72 -7.13 1.32 14.93
CA SER A 72 -6.50 1.23 16.24
C SER A 72 -7.21 0.15 17.07
N LYS A 73 -7.27 -1.08 16.57
CA LYS A 73 -7.73 -2.24 17.31
C LYS A 73 -6.49 -2.93 17.85
N LEU A 74 -6.03 -2.42 18.99
CA LEU A 74 -5.42 -3.30 19.98
C LEU A 74 -6.52 -4.30 20.35
N LEU A 75 -6.39 -5.54 19.87
CA LEU A 75 -7.13 -6.67 20.41
C LEU A 75 -6.20 -7.32 21.43
N VAL A 76 -6.43 -6.99 22.70
CA VAL A 76 -5.90 -7.74 23.84
C VAL A 76 -7.00 -8.73 24.23
N GLU A 77 -6.79 -10.01 23.97
CA GLU A 77 -7.55 -11.08 24.62
C GLU A 77 -6.87 -11.39 25.97
N VAL A 78 -7.69 -11.43 27.02
CA VAL A 78 -7.31 -11.85 28.40
C VAL A 78 -7.76 -13.29 28.59
#